data_AF-S4RWQ2-F1
#
_entry.id   AF-S4RWQ2-F1
#
_cell.length_a   1.000
_cell.length_b   1.000
_cell.length_c   1.000
_cell.angle_alpha   90.00
_cell.angle_beta   90.00
_cell.angle_gamma   90.00
#
_symmetry.space_group_name_H-M   'P 1'
#
loop_
_entity.id
_entity.type
_entity.pdbx_description
1 polymer ?
#
loop_
_entity_poly.entity_id
_entity_poly.type
_entity_poly.pdbx_seq_one_letter_code
_entity_poly.pdbx_strand_id
1 'polypeptide(L)'
;ESGLAMTSMALSHLVPMLPMLLLLLPALPSARAAGNEPSLLPPYFNVAERASASATATCGQDEEGRSREDTSCALSGTAALSAQQCQGNLCEICSLDDPDSAHPASNAIDGTERWWQSPPLSRGPHYNHVNVTLNLGQLFHVGHITVKFANSPRPSIWLLERSADFGRTYSPWQYFA
;
A
#
# COMPACT_ATOMS: atom_id res chain seq x y z
N GLU A 1 -77.82 -13.58 -40.52
CA GLU A 1 -77.37 -12.84 -39.32
C GLU A 1 -76.66 -11.59 -39.84
N SER A 2 -77.36 -10.46 -39.91
CA SER A 2 -77.26 -9.33 -38.97
C SER A 2 -75.86 -8.66 -39.05
N GLY A 3 -75.66 -7.41 -39.45
CA GLY A 3 -76.53 -6.30 -39.77
C GLY A 3 -75.68 -5.02 -39.90
N LEU A 4 -76.27 -4.03 -40.56
CA LEU A 4 -76.10 -2.58 -40.45
C LEU A 4 -74.79 -1.88 -40.88
N ALA A 5 -75.02 -1.09 -41.93
CA ALA A 5 -74.39 0.17 -42.32
C ALA A 5 -74.09 1.15 -41.17
N MET A 6 -73.08 2.01 -41.36
CA MET A 6 -73.30 3.46 -41.43
C MET A 6 -72.06 4.22 -41.90
N THR A 7 -72.33 5.19 -42.75
CA THR A 7 -71.50 6.24 -43.34
C THR A 7 -70.85 7.17 -42.30
N SER A 8 -69.66 7.71 -42.60
CA SER A 8 -69.30 9.07 -42.18
C SER A 8 -68.20 9.68 -43.06
N MET A 9 -68.58 10.70 -43.84
CA MET A 9 -67.68 11.71 -44.40
C MET A 9 -67.65 12.90 -43.43
N ALA A 10 -66.47 13.38 -43.06
CA ALA A 10 -66.24 14.76 -42.60
C ALA A 10 -64.76 15.09 -42.86
N LEU A 11 -64.47 15.81 -43.95
CA LEU A 11 -64.27 17.26 -44.02
C LEU A 11 -63.00 17.77 -43.34
N SER A 12 -61.99 17.90 -44.19
CA SER A 12 -60.93 18.89 -44.31
C SER A 12 -60.91 20.13 -43.39
N HIS A 13 -59.66 20.55 -43.17
CA HIS A 13 -59.18 21.89 -42.81
C HIS A 13 -59.12 22.22 -41.33
N LEU A 14 -57.90 22.13 -40.77
CA LEU A 14 -57.21 23.17 -40.00
C LEU A 14 -56.06 22.50 -39.26
N VAL A 15 -54.83 22.61 -39.78
CA VAL A 15 -53.61 23.04 -39.04
C VAL A 15 -52.47 23.13 -40.06
N PRO A 16 -52.23 24.29 -40.71
CA PRO A 16 -50.96 24.56 -41.38
C PRO A 16 -50.20 25.61 -40.56
N MET A 17 -49.67 25.23 -39.39
CA MET A 17 -48.83 26.13 -38.58
C MET A 17 -47.81 25.32 -37.79
N LEU A 18 -46.99 24.52 -38.48
CA LEU A 18 -45.81 23.92 -37.85
C LEU A 18 -44.59 23.80 -38.78
N PRO A 19 -44.21 24.85 -39.53
CA PRO A 19 -42.80 24.96 -39.90
C PRO A 19 -42.27 26.39 -39.71
N MET A 20 -42.60 27.05 -38.59
CA MET A 20 -42.05 28.40 -38.34
C MET A 20 -41.91 28.72 -36.84
N LEU A 21 -41.46 27.75 -36.04
CA LEU A 21 -40.97 28.04 -34.68
C LEU A 21 -39.56 27.50 -34.43
N LEU A 22 -38.88 26.96 -35.45
CA LEU A 22 -37.50 26.48 -35.33
C LEU A 22 -36.43 27.57 -35.55
N LEU A 23 -36.81 28.83 -35.78
CA LEU A 23 -35.87 29.92 -36.10
C LEU A 23 -35.50 30.84 -34.92
N LEU A 24 -35.90 30.50 -33.70
CA LEU A 24 -35.67 31.33 -32.51
C LEU A 24 -35.01 30.59 -31.34
N LEU A 25 -34.47 29.38 -31.52
CA LEU A 25 -33.43 28.93 -30.59
C LEU A 25 -32.14 29.65 -30.95
N PRO A 26 -31.61 30.56 -30.11
CA PRO A 26 -30.21 30.89 -30.23
C PRO A 26 -29.48 29.55 -30.12
N ALA A 27 -28.62 29.24 -31.11
CA ALA A 27 -27.65 28.18 -30.94
C ALA A 27 -26.93 28.51 -29.63
N LEU A 28 -27.25 27.79 -28.54
CA LEU A 28 -26.42 27.88 -27.36
C LEU A 28 -25.03 27.55 -27.88
N PRO A 29 -24.03 28.43 -27.71
CA PRO A 29 -22.68 28.01 -27.98
C PRO A 29 -22.53 26.74 -27.18
N SER A 30 -22.19 25.64 -27.87
CA SER A 30 -21.77 24.43 -27.21
C SER A 30 -20.57 24.89 -26.40
N ALA A 31 -20.82 25.20 -25.13
CA ALA A 31 -19.79 25.31 -24.15
C ALA A 31 -19.18 23.92 -24.21
N ARG A 32 -18.12 23.77 -24.99
CA ARG A 32 -17.05 22.89 -24.61
C ARG A 32 -16.70 23.40 -23.22
N ALA A 33 -17.36 22.83 -22.22
CA ALA A 33 -16.68 22.50 -21.00
C ALA A 33 -15.51 21.65 -21.48
N ALA A 34 -14.40 22.32 -21.84
CA ALA A 34 -13.10 21.78 -21.64
C ALA A 34 -13.03 21.61 -20.13
N GLY A 35 -13.61 20.51 -19.66
CA GLY A 35 -13.60 20.10 -18.29
C GLY A 35 -12.14 19.82 -17.98
N ASN A 36 -11.43 20.86 -17.53
CA ASN A 36 -10.56 20.67 -16.39
C ASN A 36 -11.45 20.42 -15.17
N GLU A 37 -12.27 19.37 -15.22
CA GLU A 37 -12.80 18.77 -14.02
C GLU A 37 -11.56 18.27 -13.29
N PRO A 38 -11.24 18.80 -12.10
CA PRO A 38 -10.16 18.28 -11.31
C PRO A 38 -10.41 16.79 -11.15
N SER A 39 -9.47 15.96 -11.55
CA SER A 39 -9.55 14.52 -11.33
C SER A 39 -9.87 14.31 -9.85
N LEU A 40 -11.06 13.77 -9.56
CA LEU A 40 -11.55 13.53 -8.19
C LEU A 40 -10.79 12.39 -7.50
N LEU A 41 -9.81 11.79 -8.20
CA LEU A 41 -8.92 10.79 -7.65
C LEU A 41 -7.86 11.48 -6.79
N PRO A 42 -7.72 11.12 -5.51
CA PRO A 42 -6.61 11.59 -4.71
C PRO A 42 -5.29 11.19 -5.39
N PRO A 43 -4.22 11.99 -5.24
CA PRO A 43 -2.92 11.67 -5.82
C PRO A 43 -2.45 10.32 -5.28
N TYR A 44 -1.74 9.55 -6.11
CA TYR A 44 -1.00 8.38 -5.63
C TYR A 44 0.18 8.88 -4.79
N PHE A 45 0.33 8.33 -3.59
CA PHE A 45 1.46 8.62 -2.72
C PHE A 45 1.85 7.39 -1.91
N ASN A 46 3.05 7.42 -1.35
CA ASN A 46 3.53 6.37 -0.48
C ASN A 46 2.88 6.49 0.90
N VAL A 47 1.95 5.59 1.20
CA VAL A 47 1.23 5.58 2.48
C VAL A 47 2.16 5.25 3.65
N ALA A 48 3.25 4.52 3.40
CA ALA A 48 4.16 4.06 4.44
C ALA A 48 4.92 5.21 5.12
N GLU A 49 5.24 6.29 4.41
CA GLU A 49 5.98 7.46 4.93
C GLU A 49 5.29 8.18 6.09
N ARG A 50 3.98 7.96 6.27
CA ARG A 50 3.19 8.53 7.38
C ARG A 50 2.67 7.49 8.35
N ALA A 51 3.02 6.22 8.12
CA ALA A 51 2.63 5.14 9.01
C ALA A 51 3.53 5.12 10.25
N SER A 52 3.12 4.38 11.27
CA SER A 52 4.03 3.94 12.33
C SER A 52 4.38 2.47 12.12
N ALA A 53 5.68 2.16 12.16
CA ALA A 53 6.18 0.80 12.04
C ALA A 53 6.52 0.23 13.42
N SER A 54 6.17 -1.04 13.63
CA SER A 54 6.52 -1.80 14.83
C SER A 54 6.87 -3.23 14.44
N ALA A 55 7.68 -3.90 15.26
CA ALA A 55 8.04 -5.30 15.06
C ALA A 55 7.93 -6.06 16.38
N THR A 56 7.61 -7.35 16.32
CA THR A 56 7.55 -8.22 17.50
C THR A 56 8.90 -8.35 18.19
N ALA A 57 9.98 -8.29 17.41
CA ALA A 57 11.34 -8.29 17.92
C ALA A 57 12.24 -7.50 16.98
N THR A 58 13.19 -6.75 17.54
CA THR A 58 14.22 -6.00 16.81
C THR A 58 15.57 -6.37 17.41
N CYS A 59 16.64 -6.41 16.62
CA CYS A 59 17.98 -6.57 17.18
C CYS A 59 18.33 -5.38 18.09
N GLY A 60 19.34 -5.55 18.94
CA GLY A 60 19.79 -4.45 19.79
C GLY A 60 18.94 -4.25 21.06
N GLN A 61 17.82 -4.96 21.18
CA GLN A 61 16.91 -4.90 22.33
C GLN A 61 16.63 -6.28 22.92
N ASP A 62 16.42 -6.32 24.23
CA ASP A 62 15.84 -7.48 24.94
C ASP A 62 14.31 -7.47 24.91
N GLU A 63 13.69 -8.46 25.57
CA GLU A 63 12.23 -8.62 25.62
C GLU A 63 11.53 -7.48 26.38
N GLU A 64 12.25 -6.76 27.24
CA GLU A 64 11.77 -5.58 27.95
C GLU A 64 12.04 -4.28 27.18
N GLY A 65 12.63 -4.36 25.98
CA GLY A 65 13.00 -3.20 25.16
C GLY A 65 14.24 -2.45 25.64
N ARG A 66 15.05 -3.05 26.52
CA ARG A 66 16.31 -2.47 26.99
C ARG A 66 17.43 -2.79 26.01
N SER A 67 18.42 -1.90 25.94
CA SER A 67 19.58 -2.08 25.07
C SER A 67 20.35 -3.36 25.39
N ARG A 68 20.73 -4.07 24.34
CA ARG A 68 21.54 -5.29 24.35
C ARG A 68 22.36 -5.30 23.07
N GLU A 69 23.56 -5.88 23.11
CA GLU A 69 24.30 -6.17 21.89
C GLU A 69 23.86 -7.51 21.28
N ASP A 70 23.56 -7.47 19.98
CA ASP A 70 23.46 -8.66 19.13
C ASP A 70 24.56 -8.71 18.10
N THR A 71 25.01 -9.90 17.76
CA THR A 71 25.89 -10.12 16.62
C THR A 71 25.14 -10.86 15.53
N SER A 72 24.99 -10.22 14.38
CA SER A 72 24.49 -10.84 13.15
C SER A 72 25.64 -11.06 12.20
N CYS A 73 25.72 -12.23 11.57
CA CYS A 73 26.77 -12.52 10.60
C CYS A 73 26.14 -12.72 9.23
N ALA A 74 26.60 -11.94 8.25
CA ALA A 74 26.25 -12.18 6.86
C ALA A 74 26.90 -13.49 6.42
N LEU A 75 26.09 -14.43 5.95
CA LEU A 75 26.58 -15.60 5.24
C LEU A 75 27.15 -15.09 3.91
N SER A 76 28.47 -14.94 3.85
CA SER A 76 29.11 -14.10 2.85
C SER A 76 28.89 -14.62 1.43
N GLY A 77 28.52 -13.67 0.57
CA GLY A 77 29.02 -13.58 -0.79
C GLY A 77 29.34 -12.12 -1.08
N THR A 78 30.49 -11.63 -0.60
CA THR A 78 31.18 -10.35 -0.95
C THR A 78 31.02 -9.11 -0.05
N ALA A 79 32.19 -8.50 0.21
CA ALA A 79 32.52 -7.11 0.59
C ALA A 79 32.49 -6.63 2.07
N ALA A 80 33.65 -6.79 2.72
CA ALA A 80 34.60 -5.73 3.14
C ALA A 80 34.23 -4.59 4.14
N LEU A 81 35.09 -4.50 5.17
CA LEU A 81 35.50 -3.34 6.00
C LEU A 81 34.62 -2.91 7.19
N SER A 82 34.73 -3.67 8.29
CA SER A 82 34.82 -3.19 9.70
C SER A 82 34.53 -4.28 10.76
N ALA A 83 34.18 -5.50 10.36
CA ALA A 83 33.79 -6.56 11.28
C ALA A 83 34.95 -7.31 11.95
N GLN A 84 34.80 -7.61 13.24
CA GLN A 84 35.56 -8.61 13.97
C GLN A 84 35.50 -9.95 13.21
N GLN A 85 36.65 -10.41 12.72
CA GLN A 85 36.78 -11.61 11.89
C GLN A 85 36.34 -12.88 12.65
N CYS A 86 35.07 -13.27 12.52
CA CYS A 86 34.62 -14.61 12.85
C CYS A 86 34.79 -15.50 11.60
N GLN A 87 35.91 -16.23 11.54
CA GLN A 87 36.12 -17.36 10.62
C GLN A 87 35.56 -17.19 9.18
N GLY A 88 35.80 -16.03 8.54
CA GLY A 88 35.46 -15.82 7.13
C GLY A 88 34.10 -15.18 6.81
N ASN A 89 33.29 -14.80 7.82
CA ASN A 89 32.05 -14.05 7.62
C ASN A 89 32.17 -12.60 8.17
N LEU A 90 31.58 -11.64 7.46
CA LEU A 90 31.42 -10.26 7.92
C LEU A 90 30.27 -10.24 8.96
N CYS A 91 30.61 -9.94 10.22
CA CYS A 91 29.64 -9.85 11.30
C CYS A 91 29.45 -8.42 11.78
N GLU A 92 28.20 -7.99 11.89
CA GLU A 92 27.80 -6.67 12.37
C GLU A 92 27.24 -6.80 13.78
N ILE A 93 27.52 -5.80 14.62
CA ILE A 93 26.95 -5.68 15.95
C ILE A 93 25.75 -4.75 15.83
N CYS A 94 24.62 -5.12 16.41
CA CYS A 94 23.43 -4.27 16.53
C CYS A 94 23.22 -3.89 17.99
N SER A 95 23.13 -2.59 18.26
CA SER A 95 22.91 -2.01 19.59
C SER A 95 22.00 -0.79 19.49
N LEU A 96 21.12 -0.59 20.48
CA LEU A 96 20.31 0.63 20.57
C LEU A 96 21.13 1.84 21.04
N ASP A 97 22.28 1.61 21.68
CA ASP A 97 23.11 2.69 22.23
C ASP A 97 23.91 3.44 21.15
N ASP A 98 24.10 2.82 19.98
CA ASP A 98 24.78 3.40 18.84
C ASP A 98 23.82 3.55 17.64
N PRO A 99 23.41 4.78 17.28
CA PRO A 99 22.50 5.05 16.17
C PRO A 99 22.94 4.52 14.80
N ASP A 100 24.24 4.31 14.59
CA ASP A 100 24.76 3.78 13.32
C ASP A 100 24.62 2.25 13.24
N SER A 101 24.51 1.58 14.39
CA SER A 101 24.27 0.13 14.53
C SER A 101 22.82 -0.23 14.88
N ALA A 102 21.99 0.79 15.11
CA ALA A 102 20.59 0.62 15.50
C ALA A 102 19.70 0.45 14.26
N HIS A 103 18.87 -0.60 14.27
CA HIS A 103 17.97 -0.94 13.17
C HIS A 103 16.48 -0.99 13.60
N PRO A 104 15.90 0.10 14.13
CA PRO A 104 14.50 0.14 14.55
C PRO A 104 13.52 -0.07 13.38
N ALA A 105 12.30 -0.51 13.71
CA ALA A 105 11.24 -0.74 12.73
C ALA A 105 10.92 0.51 11.88
N SER A 106 11.10 1.71 12.44
CA SER A 106 10.90 3.00 11.74
C SER A 106 11.80 3.17 10.52
N ASN A 107 13.01 2.59 10.52
CA ASN A 107 13.92 2.69 9.38
C ASN A 107 13.32 2.07 8.10
N ALA A 108 12.40 1.11 8.23
CA ALA A 108 11.77 0.46 7.07
C ALA A 108 10.85 1.38 6.26
N ILE A 109 10.47 2.54 6.83
CA ILE A 109 9.48 3.45 6.24
C ILE A 109 9.92 4.93 6.22
N ASP A 110 11.16 5.23 6.64
CA ASP A 110 11.66 6.59 6.78
C ASP A 110 12.09 7.25 5.45
N GLY A 111 12.03 6.50 4.35
CA GLY A 111 12.41 6.95 3.01
C GLY A 111 13.92 6.96 2.75
N THR A 112 14.73 6.47 3.68
CA THR A 112 16.17 6.30 3.53
C THR A 112 16.55 4.87 3.11
N GLU A 113 17.84 4.60 2.93
CA GLU A 113 18.36 3.23 2.71
C GLU A 113 18.71 2.52 4.02
N ARG A 114 18.32 3.08 5.19
CA ARG A 114 18.39 2.37 6.46
C ARG A 114 17.36 1.24 6.48
N TRP A 115 17.60 0.22 7.29
CA TRP A 115 16.72 -0.93 7.40
C TRP A 115 16.39 -1.25 8.86
N TRP A 116 15.32 -2.04 9.02
CA TRP A 116 14.99 -2.74 10.25
C TRP A 116 15.60 -4.14 10.24
N GLN A 117 16.02 -4.63 11.40
CA GLN A 117 16.67 -5.93 11.55
C GLN A 117 16.05 -6.72 12.72
N SER A 118 15.68 -7.98 12.47
CA SER A 118 15.26 -8.91 13.52
C SER A 118 16.45 -9.38 14.37
N PRO A 119 16.22 -9.91 15.58
CA PRO A 119 17.28 -10.62 16.30
C PRO A 119 17.84 -11.80 15.50
N PRO A 120 19.12 -12.16 15.73
CA PRO A 120 19.73 -13.29 15.04
C PRO A 120 19.19 -14.62 15.58
N LEU A 121 19.16 -15.65 14.73
CA LEU A 121 18.72 -17.01 15.12
C LEU A 121 19.64 -17.65 16.17
N SER A 122 20.88 -17.18 16.30
CA SER A 122 21.79 -17.58 17.39
C SER A 122 21.26 -17.21 18.77
N ARG A 123 20.42 -16.16 18.86
CA ARG A 123 19.75 -15.76 20.09
C ARG A 123 18.60 -16.70 20.46
N GLY A 124 17.94 -17.28 19.45
CA GLY A 124 16.89 -18.26 19.67
C GLY A 124 16.16 -18.66 18.39
N PRO A 125 15.68 -19.92 18.30
CA PRO A 125 14.99 -20.41 17.11
C PRO A 125 13.62 -19.77 16.89
N HIS A 126 13.01 -19.18 17.92
CA HIS A 126 11.70 -18.51 17.82
C HIS A 126 11.74 -17.22 16.99
N TYR A 127 12.92 -16.64 16.78
CA TYR A 127 13.10 -15.51 15.84
C TYR A 127 13.09 -15.95 14.37
N ASN A 128 12.81 -17.24 14.08
CA ASN A 128 12.44 -17.70 12.74
C ASN A 128 11.08 -17.15 12.29
N HIS A 129 10.29 -16.62 13.22
CA HIS A 129 8.99 -16.02 12.97
C HIS A 129 8.91 -14.66 13.66
N VAL A 130 8.80 -13.60 12.86
CA VAL A 130 8.71 -12.22 13.32
C VAL A 130 7.65 -11.49 12.52
N ASN A 131 6.89 -10.62 13.19
CA ASN A 131 5.87 -9.82 12.54
C ASN A 131 6.32 -8.37 12.51
N VAL A 132 6.24 -7.74 11.33
CA VAL A 132 6.40 -6.30 11.15
C VAL A 132 5.04 -5.72 10.81
N THR A 133 4.57 -4.79 11.64
CA THR A 133 3.25 -4.16 11.51
C THR A 133 3.40 -2.70 11.15
N LEU A 134 2.77 -2.31 10.04
CA LEU A 134 2.60 -0.91 9.64
C LEU A 134 1.20 -0.44 10.01
N ASN A 135 1.11 0.47 10.96
CA ASN A 135 -0.14 1.12 11.32
C ASN A 135 -0.31 2.41 10.50
N LEU A 136 -1.26 2.37 9.56
CA LEU A 136 -1.52 3.47 8.63
C LEU A 136 -2.40 4.58 9.25
N GLY A 137 -3.03 4.34 10.40
CA GLY A 137 -3.89 5.29 11.11
C GLY A 137 -5.26 5.58 10.47
N GLN A 138 -5.46 5.25 9.20
CA GLN A 138 -6.72 5.39 8.47
C GLN A 138 -6.88 4.34 7.38
N LEU A 139 -8.05 4.29 6.74
CA LEU A 139 -8.33 3.40 5.62
C LEU A 139 -7.75 3.94 4.32
N PHE A 140 -7.11 3.06 3.55
CA PHE A 140 -6.50 3.37 2.26
C PHE A 140 -6.85 2.35 1.19
N HIS A 141 -7.00 2.83 -0.04
CA HIS A 141 -6.96 1.97 -1.23
C HIS A 141 -5.50 1.81 -1.66
N VAL A 142 -4.88 0.71 -1.21
CA VAL A 142 -3.47 0.43 -1.49
C VAL A 142 -3.36 -0.26 -2.85
N GLY A 143 -2.57 0.33 -3.75
CA GLY A 143 -2.38 -0.19 -5.12
C GLY A 143 -1.32 -1.29 -5.21
N HIS A 144 -0.18 -1.12 -4.54
CA HIS A 144 0.89 -2.12 -4.49
C HIS A 144 1.68 -1.99 -3.18
N ILE A 145 2.41 -3.04 -2.82
CA ILE A 145 3.31 -3.08 -1.68
C ILE A 145 4.66 -3.58 -2.18
N THR A 146 5.71 -2.84 -1.83
CA THR A 146 7.10 -3.17 -2.18
C THR A 146 7.88 -3.40 -0.91
N VAL A 147 8.52 -4.58 -0.80
CA VAL A 147 9.39 -4.93 0.32
C VAL A 147 10.82 -5.09 -0.22
N LYS A 148 11.75 -4.31 0.31
CA LYS A 148 13.19 -4.44 0.03
C LYS A 148 13.83 -5.23 1.17
N PHE A 149 14.48 -6.34 0.84
CA PHE A 149 15.25 -7.13 1.79
C PHE A 149 16.69 -6.64 1.73
N ALA A 150 17.19 -6.08 2.82
CA ALA A 150 18.44 -5.33 2.88
C ALA A 150 19.67 -6.27 2.83
N ASN A 151 20.37 -6.42 3.95
CA ASN A 151 21.56 -7.27 4.10
C ASN A 151 21.25 -8.77 4.18
N SER A 152 19.97 -9.17 4.11
CA SER A 152 19.52 -10.56 4.23
C SER A 152 18.79 -11.02 2.98
N PRO A 153 18.93 -12.31 2.59
CA PRO A 153 18.15 -12.86 1.50
C PRO A 153 16.66 -12.82 1.83
N ARG A 154 15.82 -12.73 0.79
CA ARG A 154 14.37 -12.84 0.92
C ARG A 154 14.01 -14.14 1.68
N PRO A 155 13.15 -14.08 2.72
CA PRO A 155 12.70 -15.27 3.43
C PRO A 155 12.09 -16.30 2.47
N SER A 156 12.31 -17.59 2.76
CA SER A 156 11.70 -18.68 2.01
C SER A 156 10.18 -18.60 2.09
N ILE A 157 9.62 -18.36 3.27
CA ILE A 157 8.16 -18.30 3.47
C ILE A 157 7.83 -17.04 4.25
N TRP A 158 6.86 -16.28 3.75
CA TRP A 158 6.27 -15.16 4.47
C TRP A 158 4.84 -14.88 4.00
N LEU A 159 4.05 -14.25 4.88
CA LEU A 159 2.65 -13.92 4.65
C LEU A 159 2.47 -12.41 4.78
N LEU A 160 1.83 -11.82 3.77
CA LEU A 160 1.33 -10.46 3.85
C LEU A 160 -0.12 -10.49 4.29
N GLU A 161 -0.41 -9.89 5.44
CA GLU A 161 -1.77 -9.73 5.97
C GLU A 161 -2.21 -8.27 5.91
N ARG A 162 -3.52 -8.04 5.95
CA ARG A 162 -4.12 -6.71 6.07
C ARG A 162 -5.26 -6.70 7.08
N SER A 163 -5.47 -5.54 7.69
CA SER A 163 -6.61 -5.26 8.56
C SER A 163 -7.40 -4.05 8.00
N ALA A 164 -8.72 -4.14 8.06
CA ALA A 164 -9.65 -3.05 7.76
C ALA A 164 -10.38 -2.54 9.01
N ASP A 165 -10.03 -3.05 10.20
CA ASP A 165 -10.69 -2.75 11.48
C ASP A 165 -9.70 -2.23 12.55
N PHE A 166 -8.62 -1.60 12.08
CA PHE A 166 -7.57 -0.99 12.90
C PHE A 166 -6.82 -1.99 13.78
N GLY A 167 -6.49 -3.16 13.21
CA GLY A 167 -5.64 -4.18 13.85
C GLY A 167 -6.38 -5.14 14.78
N ARG A 168 -7.72 -5.21 14.74
CA ARG A 168 -8.47 -6.19 15.55
C ARG A 168 -8.51 -7.55 14.88
N THR A 169 -8.66 -7.57 13.56
CA THR A 169 -8.60 -8.79 12.76
C THR A 169 -7.72 -8.59 11.54
N TYR A 170 -7.02 -9.65 11.18
CA TYR A 170 -6.15 -9.72 10.03
C TYR A 170 -6.67 -10.76 9.06
N SER A 171 -6.56 -10.45 7.78
CA SER A 171 -6.91 -11.34 6.69
C SER A 171 -5.71 -11.51 5.77
N PRO A 172 -5.43 -12.74 5.28
CA PRO A 172 -4.39 -12.96 4.30
C PRO A 172 -4.61 -12.12 3.06
N TRP A 173 -3.56 -11.43 2.62
CA TRP A 173 -3.52 -10.73 1.34
C TRP A 173 -2.72 -11.52 0.32
N GLN A 174 -1.51 -11.97 0.68
CA GLN A 174 -0.70 -12.79 -0.20
C GLN A 174 0.28 -13.70 0.55
N TYR A 175 0.43 -14.93 0.07
CA TYR A 175 1.40 -15.91 0.53
C TYR A 175 2.61 -15.93 -0.41
N PHE A 176 3.81 -16.05 0.16
CA PHE A 176 5.07 -16.20 -0.57
C PHE A 176 5.80 -17.44 -0.05
N ALA A 177 6.29 -18.28 -0.97
CA ALA A 177 7.00 -19.54 -0.73
C ALA A 177 8.08 -19.77 -1.80
#